data_AF-A0A6A5VTQ3-F1
#
_entry.id   AF-A0A6A5VTQ3-F1
#
_cell.length_a   1.000
_cell.length_b   1.000
_cell.length_c   1.000
_cell.angle_alpha   90.00
_cell.angle_beta   90.00
_cell.angle_gamma   90.00
#
_symmetry.space_group_name_H-M   'P 1'
#
loop_
_entity.id
_entity.type
_entity.pdbx_description
1 polymer ?
#
loop_
_entity_poly.entity_id
_entity_poly.type
_entity_poly.pdbx_seq_one_letter_code
_entity_poly.pdbx_strand_id
1 'polypeptide(L)'
;MPQNGPEELQNSEFFFGARVCEVEDNLQLRRAEAVSRIAYETLTMVEPDEDSSWRCNRLNADGVWHCYHCGHTNTVVHIFGPHPFGRLTCGKCNKLWAADNVSTNVIRCFRPMSREFAPVSAFGEKVVPYGQMCSFCGLTFRAVALFRQFEEPGEYRLATVAFPSGLACLCGTVSSKSWIMFHIGDNSDYRHGDPEASAARALERRLGFRMDEEAAVALKPLPKPPDCPETLVKLPSAKASERFSAATTLRDGHGHGCVNHMQHRPTAQRAPSFAEHLLAMYGDNYPPSIARYFEAVAAGEALDGR
;
A
#
# COMPACT_ATOMS: atom_id res chain seq x y z
N MET A 1 -5.86 -72.96 12.70
CA MET A 1 -5.81 -71.52 13.04
C MET A 1 -4.37 -71.04 12.94
N PRO A 2 -4.04 -70.33 11.85
CA PRO A 2 -3.18 -69.15 11.90
C PRO A 2 -3.95 -67.92 11.37
N GLN A 3 -3.64 -66.76 11.94
CA GLN A 3 -4.21 -65.47 11.56
C GLN A 3 -3.38 -64.87 10.42
N ASN A 4 -4.00 -64.67 9.25
CA ASN A 4 -3.46 -63.86 8.16
C ASN A 4 -3.98 -62.43 8.33
N GLY A 5 -3.11 -61.51 8.75
CA GLY A 5 -3.34 -60.07 8.69
C GLY A 5 -2.81 -59.52 7.36
N PRO A 6 -3.50 -58.56 6.72
CA PRO A 6 -3.03 -57.96 5.47
C PRO A 6 -1.89 -56.96 5.73
N GLU A 7 -0.74 -57.20 5.10
CA GLU A 7 0.41 -56.32 5.05
C GLU A 7 0.16 -55.08 4.18
N GLU A 8 0.45 -53.93 4.79
CA GLU A 8 1.11 -52.73 4.25
C GLU A 8 1.08 -52.48 2.73
N LEU A 9 0.23 -51.53 2.32
CA LEU A 9 0.44 -50.69 1.14
C LEU A 9 0.09 -49.23 1.49
N GLN A 10 0.96 -48.58 2.26
CA GLN A 10 0.97 -47.13 2.42
C GLN A 10 2.42 -46.67 2.51
N ASN A 11 2.95 -46.12 1.40
CA ASN A 11 3.93 -45.03 1.37
C ASN A 11 4.51 -44.87 -0.05
N SER A 12 3.88 -44.05 -0.90
CA SER A 12 4.57 -43.55 -2.11
C SER A 12 4.09 -42.20 -2.65
N GLU A 13 3.49 -41.32 -1.84
CA GLU A 13 3.11 -39.98 -2.29
C GLU A 13 3.53 -38.90 -1.29
N PHE A 14 4.84 -38.71 -1.09
CA PHE A 14 5.31 -37.55 -0.30
C PHE A 14 6.75 -37.13 -0.64
N PHE A 15 7.05 -36.82 -1.91
CA PHE A 15 8.39 -36.33 -2.27
C PHE A 15 8.44 -35.35 -3.47
N PHE A 16 7.49 -34.42 -3.59
CA PHE A 16 7.61 -33.31 -4.57
C PHE A 16 7.30 -31.89 -4.06
N GLY A 17 6.90 -31.73 -2.79
CA GLY A 17 6.54 -30.40 -2.25
C GLY A 17 7.71 -29.50 -1.83
N ALA A 18 8.91 -30.02 -1.65
CA ALA A 18 10.00 -29.30 -0.97
C ALA A 18 11.01 -28.57 -1.91
N ARG A 19 10.86 -28.66 -3.23
CA ARG A 19 11.84 -28.06 -4.18
C ARG A 19 11.37 -26.78 -4.87
N VAL A 20 10.10 -26.39 -4.74
CA VAL A 20 9.56 -25.23 -5.46
C VAL A 20 9.91 -23.92 -4.74
N CYS A 21 9.87 -23.90 -3.41
CA CYS A 21 10.14 -22.69 -2.62
C CYS A 21 11.62 -22.23 -2.71
N GLU A 22 12.58 -23.16 -2.64
CA GLU A 22 14.01 -22.82 -2.72
C GLU A 22 14.45 -22.26 -4.08
N VAL A 23 13.75 -22.66 -5.16
CA VAL A 23 14.02 -22.17 -6.52
C VAL A 23 13.48 -20.76 -6.71
N GLU A 24 12.33 -20.45 -6.11
CA GLU A 24 11.71 -19.14 -6.20
C GLU A 24 12.47 -18.08 -5.38
N ASP A 25 12.97 -18.46 -4.19
CA ASP A 25 13.82 -17.59 -3.35
C ASP A 25 15.17 -17.28 -4.03
N ASN A 26 15.79 -18.27 -4.67
CA ASN A 26 17.02 -18.05 -5.45
C ASN A 26 16.81 -17.14 -6.66
N LEU A 27 15.64 -17.20 -7.30
CA LEU A 27 15.30 -16.34 -8.42
C LEU A 27 15.07 -14.89 -7.97
N GLN A 28 14.40 -14.69 -6.82
CA GLN A 28 14.21 -13.37 -6.24
C GLN A 28 15.52 -12.74 -5.80
N LEU A 29 16.41 -13.51 -5.17
CA LEU A 29 17.74 -13.05 -4.77
C LEU A 29 18.57 -12.63 -5.99
N ARG A 30 18.59 -13.46 -7.04
CA ARG A 30 19.30 -13.14 -8.30
C ARG A 30 18.74 -11.91 -9.02
N ARG A 31 17.43 -11.68 -8.95
CA ARG A 31 16.81 -10.44 -9.46
C ARG A 31 17.22 -9.23 -8.64
N ALA A 32 17.23 -9.34 -7.31
CA ALA A 32 17.66 -8.26 -6.42
C ALA A 32 19.15 -7.91 -6.62
N GLU A 33 20.01 -8.91 -6.77
CA GLU A 33 21.44 -8.71 -7.08
C GLU A 33 21.65 -8.05 -8.45
N ALA A 34 20.90 -8.48 -9.47
CA ALA A 34 20.96 -7.87 -10.81
C ALA A 34 20.51 -6.41 -10.79
N VAL A 35 19.43 -6.08 -10.06
CA VAL A 35 18.96 -4.71 -9.90
C VAL A 35 19.97 -3.86 -9.13
N SER A 36 20.55 -4.38 -8.04
CA SER A 36 21.60 -3.68 -7.29
C SER A 36 22.86 -3.43 -8.11
N ARG A 37 23.27 -4.40 -8.95
CA ARG A 37 24.42 -4.23 -9.83
C ARG A 37 24.17 -3.16 -10.89
N ILE A 38 23.00 -3.19 -11.54
CA ILE A 38 22.62 -2.16 -12.52
C ILE A 38 22.55 -0.78 -11.85
N ALA A 39 21.98 -0.69 -10.64
CA ALA A 39 21.95 0.56 -9.88
C ALA A 39 23.36 1.05 -9.55
N TYR A 40 24.26 0.17 -9.12
CA TYR A 40 25.65 0.51 -8.79
C TYR A 40 26.45 0.94 -10.03
N GLU A 41 26.34 0.21 -11.14
CA GLU A 41 26.99 0.54 -12.42
C GLU A 41 26.47 1.88 -12.98
N THR A 42 25.15 2.12 -12.89
CA THR A 42 24.54 3.41 -13.27
C THR A 42 25.06 4.56 -12.39
N LEU A 43 25.36 4.29 -11.13
CA LEU A 43 25.88 5.29 -10.20
C LEU A 43 27.39 5.54 -10.33
N THR A 44 28.15 4.66 -11.00
CA THR A 44 29.62 4.67 -10.94
C THR A 44 30.36 4.85 -12.29
N MET A 45 29.69 4.74 -13.44
CA MET A 45 30.37 4.68 -14.76
C MET A 45 30.05 5.81 -15.75
N VAL A 46 29.51 6.95 -15.33
CA VAL A 46 29.33 8.08 -16.25
C VAL A 46 29.94 9.34 -15.64
N GLU A 47 31.12 9.72 -16.12
CA GLU A 47 31.51 11.13 -16.04
C GLU A 47 30.43 11.91 -16.79
N PRO A 48 29.72 12.83 -16.12
CA PRO A 48 28.54 13.45 -16.68
C PRO A 48 28.95 14.37 -17.81
N ASP A 49 28.79 13.91 -19.04
CA ASP A 49 28.46 14.82 -20.13
C ASP A 49 27.13 15.47 -19.70
N GLU A 50 27.18 16.73 -19.29
CA GLU A 50 26.12 17.39 -18.50
C GLU A 50 24.74 17.38 -19.19
N ASP A 51 24.69 17.06 -20.49
CA ASP A 51 23.48 16.99 -21.30
C ASP A 51 22.87 15.57 -21.44
N SER A 52 23.62 14.49 -21.23
CA SER A 52 23.13 13.13 -21.50
C SER A 52 22.55 12.40 -20.28
N SER A 53 22.94 12.77 -19.05
CA SER A 53 22.47 12.07 -17.84
C SER A 53 21.00 12.39 -17.48
N TRP A 54 20.47 13.54 -17.92
CA TRP A 54 19.07 13.93 -17.66
C TRP A 54 18.05 13.13 -18.47
N ARG A 55 18.42 12.63 -19.66
CA ARG A 55 17.48 11.89 -20.54
C ARG A 55 17.29 10.43 -20.09
N CYS A 56 18.33 9.79 -19.55
CA CYS A 56 18.23 8.41 -19.06
C CYS A 56 17.42 8.27 -17.75
N ASN A 57 17.34 9.32 -16.92
CA ASN A 57 16.55 9.29 -15.68
C ASN A 57 15.03 9.40 -15.89
N ARG A 58 14.56 9.90 -17.04
CA ARG A 58 13.11 10.03 -17.29
C ARG A 58 12.43 8.70 -17.58
N LEU A 59 13.11 7.74 -18.21
CA LEU A 59 12.51 6.47 -18.65
C LEU A 59 11.99 5.60 -17.50
N ASN A 60 12.58 5.75 -16.30
CA ASN A 60 12.17 5.02 -15.10
C ASN A 60 11.48 5.90 -14.05
N ALA A 61 11.19 7.17 -14.38
CA ALA A 61 10.53 8.07 -13.46
C ALA A 61 9.02 7.75 -13.37
N ASP A 62 8.53 7.69 -12.15
CA ASP A 62 7.10 7.57 -11.83
C ASP A 62 6.41 8.93 -11.86
N GLY A 63 7.15 9.99 -11.57
CA GLY A 63 6.60 11.33 -11.50
C GLY A 63 7.69 12.37 -11.38
N VAL A 64 7.29 13.61 -11.10
CA VAL A 64 8.21 14.72 -10.81
C VAL A 64 7.69 15.59 -9.68
N TRP A 65 8.60 16.32 -9.04
CA TRP A 65 8.27 17.44 -8.17
C TRP A 65 9.19 18.64 -8.41
N HIS A 66 8.64 19.84 -8.28
CA HIS A 66 9.39 21.08 -8.44
C HIS A 66 9.80 21.62 -7.07
N CYS A 67 11.08 21.96 -6.94
CA CYS A 67 11.60 22.56 -5.72
C CYS A 67 11.00 23.94 -5.49
N TYR A 68 10.33 24.16 -4.36
CA TYR A 68 9.76 25.47 -4.00
C TYR A 68 10.83 26.57 -3.86
N HIS A 69 12.08 26.20 -3.58
CA HIS A 69 13.17 27.15 -3.37
C HIS A 69 13.88 27.56 -4.66
N CYS A 70 14.20 26.62 -5.55
CA CYS A 70 15.00 26.91 -6.75
C CYS A 70 14.31 26.58 -8.08
N GLY A 71 13.07 26.10 -8.05
CA GLY A 71 12.29 25.72 -9.23
C GLY A 71 12.75 24.43 -9.93
N HIS A 72 13.86 23.82 -9.51
CA HIS A 72 14.40 22.62 -10.15
C HIS A 72 13.40 21.46 -10.14
N THR A 73 13.22 20.82 -11.29
CA THR A 73 12.40 19.62 -11.47
C THR A 73 13.18 18.39 -11.04
N ASN A 74 12.67 17.68 -10.04
CA ASN A 74 13.25 16.46 -9.50
C ASN A 74 12.38 15.28 -9.92
N THR A 75 12.99 14.19 -10.36
CA THR A 75 12.29 12.95 -10.68
C THR A 75 11.88 12.21 -9.40
N VAL A 76 10.71 11.57 -9.44
CA VAL A 76 10.23 10.66 -8.39
C VAL A 76 10.28 9.25 -8.94
N VAL A 77 10.85 8.32 -8.19
CA VAL A 77 10.83 6.89 -8.49
C VAL A 77 10.20 6.18 -7.31
N HIS A 78 9.13 5.42 -7.57
CA HIS A 78 8.44 4.61 -6.57
C HIS A 78 9.12 3.25 -6.44
N ILE A 79 9.62 2.99 -5.25
CA ILE A 79 10.35 1.76 -4.91
C ILE A 79 9.44 0.87 -4.07
N PHE A 80 9.38 -0.41 -4.42
CA PHE A 80 8.75 -1.42 -3.57
C PHE A 80 9.60 -1.65 -2.32
N GLY A 81 8.96 -1.58 -1.15
CA GLY A 81 9.64 -1.76 0.14
C GLY A 81 9.36 -0.65 1.16
N PRO A 82 10.18 -0.58 2.23
CA PRO A 82 9.95 0.33 3.36
C PRO A 82 10.23 1.80 3.05
N HIS A 83 11.02 2.10 2.01
CA HIS A 83 11.41 3.47 1.64
C HIS A 83 10.86 3.82 0.26
N PRO A 84 9.57 4.19 0.14
CA PRO A 84 8.86 4.25 -1.14
C PRO A 84 9.46 5.23 -2.16
N PHE A 85 10.22 6.24 -1.73
CA PHE A 85 10.83 7.21 -2.64
C PHE A 85 12.31 7.48 -2.31
N GLY A 86 12.95 6.64 -1.48
CA GLY A 86 14.30 6.90 -0.99
C GLY A 86 14.38 8.26 -0.26
N ARG A 87 15.36 9.10 -0.63
CA ARG A 87 15.52 10.46 -0.09
C ARG A 87 14.94 11.51 -1.03
N LEU A 88 14.00 12.32 -0.52
CA LEU A 88 13.39 13.42 -1.27
C LEU A 88 14.12 14.74 -1.01
N THR A 89 15.29 14.87 -1.63
CA THR A 89 16.14 16.08 -1.61
C THR A 89 16.22 16.68 -3.00
N CYS A 90 16.19 18.01 -3.11
CA CYS A 90 16.35 18.67 -4.39
C CYS A 90 17.77 18.46 -4.93
N GLY A 91 17.91 17.90 -6.13
CA GLY A 91 19.22 17.63 -6.77
C GLY A 91 20.07 18.89 -7.02
N LYS A 92 19.42 20.07 -7.10
CA LYS A 92 20.11 21.36 -7.30
C LYS A 92 20.50 22.10 -6.01
N CYS A 93 19.57 22.34 -5.09
CA CYS A 93 19.82 23.16 -3.89
C CYS A 93 19.81 22.38 -2.56
N ASN A 94 19.69 21.05 -2.61
CA ASN A 94 19.66 20.16 -1.44
C ASN A 94 18.56 20.43 -0.41
N LYS A 95 17.58 21.31 -0.70
CA LYS A 95 16.39 21.48 0.14
C LYS A 95 15.51 20.24 0.08
N LEU A 96 14.95 19.85 1.22
CA LEU A 96 14.02 18.73 1.32
C LEU A 96 12.72 19.05 0.59
N TRP A 97 12.03 18.01 0.12
CA TRP A 97 10.64 18.12 -0.28
C TRP A 97 9.78 18.60 0.89
N ALA A 98 8.85 19.50 0.61
CA ALA A 98 7.93 20.11 1.55
C ALA A 98 6.49 20.02 1.01
N ALA A 99 5.51 20.24 1.88
CA ALA A 99 4.09 20.23 1.50
C ALA A 99 3.74 21.24 0.40
N ASP A 100 4.51 22.34 0.31
CA ASP A 100 4.30 23.41 -0.66
C ASP A 100 5.00 23.14 -2.01
N ASN A 101 5.63 21.98 -2.20
CA ASN A 101 6.20 21.61 -3.49
C ASN A 101 5.11 21.22 -4.48
N VAL A 102 5.31 21.58 -5.76
CA VAL A 102 4.48 21.02 -6.83
C VAL A 102 4.92 19.60 -7.07
N SER A 103 3.99 18.66 -7.13
CA SER A 103 4.27 17.29 -7.53
C SER A 103 3.18 16.74 -8.45
N THR A 104 3.56 15.79 -9.28
CA THR A 104 2.59 14.92 -9.98
C THR A 104 1.83 14.06 -8.96
N ASN A 105 0.88 13.25 -9.45
CA ASN A 105 -0.05 12.53 -8.59
C ASN A 105 0.62 11.46 -7.71
N VAL A 106 1.85 11.07 -8.02
CA VAL A 106 2.62 10.03 -7.33
C VAL A 106 2.90 10.35 -5.87
N ILE A 107 3.16 11.61 -5.52
CA ILE A 107 3.37 12.02 -4.13
C ILE A 107 2.49 13.22 -3.81
N ARG A 108 1.66 13.10 -2.77
CA ARG A 108 0.80 14.19 -2.28
C ARG A 108 0.94 14.31 -0.78
N CYS A 109 0.96 15.53 -0.26
CA CYS A 109 0.94 15.77 1.17
C CYS A 109 -0.34 15.18 1.78
N PHE A 110 -0.20 14.45 2.89
CA PHE A 110 -1.29 13.84 3.63
C PHE A 110 -1.33 14.42 5.04
N ARG A 111 -2.48 14.98 5.43
CA ARG A 111 -2.71 15.54 6.75
C ARG A 111 -3.75 14.68 7.46
N PRO A 112 -3.35 13.69 8.28
CA PRO A 112 -4.31 12.84 8.95
C PRO A 112 -5.10 13.63 9.99
N MET A 113 -6.36 13.22 10.21
CA MET A 113 -7.21 13.82 11.24
C MET A 113 -6.71 13.53 12.66
N SER A 114 -6.11 12.35 12.86
CA SER A 114 -5.51 11.93 14.13
C SER A 114 -4.02 11.66 13.95
N ARG A 115 -3.27 11.74 15.05
CA ARG A 115 -1.80 11.65 15.04
C ARG A 115 -1.25 10.23 15.08
N GLU A 116 -2.03 9.28 15.60
CA GLU A 116 -1.59 7.90 15.77
C GLU A 116 -2.09 7.02 14.63
N PHE A 117 -3.34 7.26 14.24
CA PHE A 117 -4.05 6.46 13.25
C PHE A 117 -4.80 7.36 12.28
N ALA A 118 -4.73 7.04 10.99
CA ALA A 118 -5.50 7.75 10.00
C ALA A 118 -6.51 6.79 9.36
N PRO A 119 -7.82 7.03 9.48
CA PRO A 119 -8.77 6.34 8.63
C PRO A 119 -8.54 6.79 7.19
N VAL A 120 -8.41 5.83 6.30
CA VAL A 120 -8.13 6.04 4.89
C VAL A 120 -9.06 5.16 4.05
N SER A 121 -9.23 5.53 2.77
CA SER A 121 -9.93 4.67 1.82
C SER A 121 -9.32 3.28 1.83
N ALA A 122 -10.16 2.24 1.76
CA ALA A 122 -9.66 0.88 1.58
C ALA A 122 -8.69 0.84 0.40
N PHE A 123 -7.56 0.19 0.64
CA PHE A 123 -6.56 -0.12 -0.36
C PHE A 123 -6.45 -1.63 -0.49
N GLY A 124 -5.97 -2.10 -1.65
CA GLY A 124 -5.77 -3.53 -1.87
C GLY A 124 -4.76 -4.12 -0.89
N GLU A 125 -4.80 -5.45 -0.72
CA GLU A 125 -4.02 -6.19 0.29
C GLU A 125 -2.49 -5.99 0.16
N LYS A 126 -2.01 -5.58 -1.02
CA LYS A 126 -0.60 -5.74 -1.37
C LYS A 126 0.32 -4.65 -0.83
N VAL A 127 -0.12 -3.38 -0.76
CA VAL A 127 0.79 -2.27 -0.43
C VAL A 127 0.05 -1.08 0.20
N VAL A 128 0.56 -0.59 1.34
CA VAL A 128 0.06 0.63 2.00
C VAL A 128 0.46 1.87 1.19
N PRO A 129 -0.48 2.67 0.65
CA PRO A 129 -0.19 3.83 -0.19
C PRO A 129 0.06 5.10 0.63
N TYR A 130 0.66 4.96 1.82
CA TYR A 130 0.93 6.07 2.73
C TYR A 130 2.34 5.96 3.30
N GLY A 131 2.91 7.08 3.69
CA GLY A 131 4.21 7.13 4.33
C GLY A 131 4.50 8.44 5.04
N GLN A 132 5.65 8.50 5.69
CA GLN A 132 6.18 9.67 6.36
C GLN A 132 7.64 9.90 5.95
N MET A 133 8.09 11.15 6.00
CA MET A 133 9.42 11.54 5.58
C MET A 133 10.18 12.19 6.73
N CYS A 134 11.43 11.75 6.94
CA CYS A 134 12.33 12.35 7.90
C CYS A 134 12.55 13.83 7.61
N SER A 135 12.24 14.69 8.58
CA SER A 135 12.37 16.15 8.45
C SER A 135 13.83 16.65 8.41
N PHE A 136 14.81 15.77 8.61
CA PHE A 136 16.23 16.12 8.57
C PHE A 136 16.92 15.69 7.28
N CYS A 137 16.82 14.41 6.89
CA CYS A 137 17.55 13.88 5.73
C CYS A 137 16.66 13.57 4.51
N GLY A 138 15.33 13.72 4.63
CA GLY A 138 14.39 13.45 3.56
C GLY A 138 14.15 11.96 3.26
N LEU A 139 14.69 11.03 4.05
CA LEU A 139 14.42 9.60 3.88
C LEU A 139 12.95 9.30 4.16
N THR A 140 12.31 8.59 3.24
CA THR A 140 10.89 8.23 3.31
C THR A 140 10.69 6.87 3.97
N PHE A 141 9.58 6.69 4.68
CA PHE A 141 9.20 5.46 5.37
C PHE A 141 7.74 5.17 5.06
N ARG A 142 7.42 3.93 4.67
CA ARG A 142 6.05 3.49 4.44
C ARG A 142 5.30 3.37 5.77
N ALA A 143 4.01 3.72 5.76
CA ALA A 143 3.12 3.50 6.88
C ALA A 143 2.80 2.01 7.05
N VAL A 144 2.32 1.65 8.24
CA VAL A 144 1.91 0.27 8.58
C VAL A 144 0.39 0.18 8.52
N ALA A 145 -0.16 -0.83 7.84
CA ALA A 145 -1.60 -1.09 7.88
C ALA A 145 -1.97 -1.67 9.24
N LEU A 146 -2.99 -1.10 9.88
CA LEU A 146 -3.66 -1.68 11.03
C LEU A 146 -5.01 -2.19 10.55
N PHE A 147 -5.11 -3.48 10.26
CA PHE A 147 -6.37 -4.05 9.80
C PHE A 147 -7.40 -3.99 10.94
N ARG A 148 -8.37 -3.10 10.81
CA ARG A 148 -9.71 -3.26 11.37
C ARG A 148 -10.67 -3.18 10.20
N GLN A 149 -10.94 -4.32 9.56
CA GLN A 149 -12.05 -4.40 8.63
C GLN A 149 -13.31 -4.25 9.48
N PHE A 150 -13.89 -3.06 9.50
CA PHE A 150 -15.27 -2.89 9.91
C PHE A 150 -16.11 -3.40 8.75
N GLU A 151 -16.44 -4.70 8.79
CA GLU A 151 -17.38 -5.30 7.86
C GLU A 151 -18.80 -5.09 8.39
N GLU A 152 -19.31 -3.86 8.31
CA GLU A 152 -20.76 -3.69 8.30
C GLU A 152 -21.26 -3.94 6.86
N PRO A 153 -22.17 -4.91 6.65
CA PRO A 153 -22.71 -5.20 5.33
C PRO A 153 -23.35 -3.95 4.72
N GLY A 154 -22.72 -3.41 3.67
CA GLY A 154 -23.21 -2.23 2.95
C GLY A 154 -22.49 -0.92 3.31
N GLU A 155 -21.51 -0.93 4.20
CA GLU A 155 -20.78 0.28 4.62
C GLU A 155 -19.39 0.38 3.98
N TYR A 156 -18.92 1.61 3.80
CA TYR A 156 -17.62 1.91 3.19
C TYR A 156 -16.50 1.22 3.99
N ARG A 157 -15.73 0.35 3.31
CA ARG A 157 -14.53 -0.26 3.90
C ARG A 157 -13.50 0.84 4.14
N LEU A 158 -13.30 1.21 5.40
CA LEU A 158 -12.19 2.06 5.83
C LEU A 158 -11.03 1.17 6.24
N ALA A 159 -9.83 1.55 5.81
CA ALA A 159 -8.59 1.01 6.34
C ALA A 159 -8.02 1.98 7.36
N THR A 160 -7.26 1.47 8.32
CA THR A 160 -6.52 2.31 9.27
C THR A 160 -5.03 2.16 9.00
N VAL A 161 -4.31 3.27 8.88
CA VAL A 161 -2.85 3.26 8.77
C VAL A 161 -2.23 3.93 10.00
N ALA A 162 -1.09 3.38 10.44
CA ALA A 162 -0.28 3.94 11.51
C ALA A 162 1.05 4.44 10.98
N PHE A 163 1.50 5.54 11.55
CA PHE A 163 2.83 6.11 11.35
C PHE A 163 3.64 5.84 12.62
N PRO A 164 4.55 4.85 12.63
CA PRO A 164 5.24 4.44 13.85
C PRO A 164 5.94 5.63 14.50
N SER A 165 5.59 5.91 15.76
CA SER A 165 6.33 6.81 16.63
C SER A 165 7.58 6.11 17.16
N GLY A 166 8.65 6.85 17.41
CA GLY A 166 9.91 6.26 17.89
C GLY A 166 10.75 5.56 16.81
N LEU A 167 10.34 5.63 15.54
CA LEU A 167 11.09 5.05 14.43
C LEU A 167 12.39 5.83 14.22
N ALA A 168 13.54 5.19 14.42
CA ALA A 168 14.84 5.81 14.21
C ALA A 168 15.18 5.85 12.70
N CYS A 169 15.46 7.03 12.18
CA CYS A 169 15.97 7.19 10.83
C CYS A 169 17.46 6.81 10.77
N LEU A 170 17.94 6.43 9.58
CA LEU A 170 19.38 6.20 9.33
C LEU A 170 20.29 7.41 9.61
N CYS A 171 19.72 8.62 9.74
CA CYS A 171 20.47 9.82 10.16
C CYS A 171 20.46 10.04 11.68
N GLY A 172 19.91 9.12 12.46
CA GLY A 172 19.75 9.22 13.92
C GLY A 172 18.53 10.02 14.39
N THR A 173 17.80 10.70 13.48
CA THR A 173 16.58 11.42 13.85
C THR A 173 15.44 10.43 14.12
N VAL A 174 14.76 10.57 15.26
CA VAL A 174 13.60 9.76 15.63
C VAL A 174 12.32 10.35 15.03
N SER A 175 11.39 9.50 14.60
CA SER A 175 10.11 9.93 14.05
C SER A 175 9.34 10.79 15.05
N SER A 176 8.79 11.88 14.54
CA SER A 176 8.06 12.85 15.34
C SER A 176 6.91 13.43 14.52
N LYS A 177 6.05 14.21 15.20
CA LYS A 177 4.88 14.84 14.59
C LYS A 177 5.23 15.89 13.52
N SER A 178 6.50 16.32 13.43
CA SER A 178 6.96 17.25 12.41
C SER A 178 7.37 16.56 11.10
N TRP A 179 7.42 15.23 11.09
CA TRP A 179 7.68 14.49 9.86
C TRP A 179 6.52 14.67 8.89
N ILE A 180 6.85 14.89 7.62
CA ILE A 180 5.83 15.13 6.61
C ILE A 180 5.21 13.80 6.24
N MET A 181 3.89 13.70 6.39
CA MET A 181 3.12 12.55 5.95
C MET A 181 2.66 12.75 4.51
N PHE A 182 2.65 11.67 3.73
CA PHE A 182 2.31 11.70 2.31
C PHE A 182 1.47 10.48 1.91
N HIS A 183 0.71 10.68 0.83
CA HIS A 183 0.02 9.65 0.09
C HIS A 183 0.81 9.32 -1.19
N ILE A 184 0.90 8.03 -1.50
CA ILE A 184 1.50 7.48 -2.71
C ILE A 184 0.35 7.30 -3.71
N GLY A 185 0.24 8.20 -4.67
CA GLY A 185 -0.81 8.15 -5.68
C GLY A 185 -0.41 7.34 -6.91
N ASP A 186 -1.33 7.36 -7.88
CA ASP A 186 -1.14 6.70 -9.18
C ASP A 186 -0.11 7.43 -10.04
N ASN A 187 0.69 6.66 -10.77
CA ASN A 187 1.72 7.09 -11.71
C ASN A 187 1.31 6.86 -13.17
N SER A 188 0.13 6.30 -13.43
CA SER A 188 -0.29 5.91 -14.77
C SER A 188 -0.32 7.09 -15.74
N ASP A 189 -0.74 8.27 -15.28
CA ASP A 189 -0.78 9.51 -16.07
C ASP A 189 0.61 9.96 -16.54
N TYR A 190 1.63 9.71 -15.73
CA TYR A 190 3.01 10.06 -16.02
C TYR A 190 3.72 8.97 -16.83
N ARG A 191 3.58 7.69 -16.46
CA ARG A 191 4.26 6.56 -17.13
C ARG A 191 3.65 6.20 -18.48
N HIS A 192 2.32 6.21 -18.59
CA HIS A 192 1.61 5.77 -19.79
C HIS A 192 1.05 6.93 -20.62
N GLY A 193 1.00 8.14 -20.04
CA GLY A 193 0.58 9.36 -20.73
C GLY A 193 1.75 10.18 -21.27
N ASP A 194 1.57 11.49 -21.31
CA ASP A 194 2.62 12.46 -21.61
C ASP A 194 3.20 13.00 -20.28
N PRO A 195 4.47 12.68 -19.95
CA PRO A 195 5.16 13.17 -18.76
C PRO A 195 5.19 14.70 -18.65
N GLU A 196 5.34 15.40 -19.78
CA GLU A 196 5.44 16.87 -19.80
C GLU A 196 4.07 17.49 -19.54
N ALA A 197 3.00 16.95 -20.15
CA ALA A 197 1.65 17.35 -19.82
C ALA A 197 1.27 17.04 -18.35
N SER A 198 1.72 15.90 -17.81
CA SER A 198 1.52 15.55 -16.40
C SER A 198 2.23 16.51 -15.45
N ALA A 199 3.45 16.94 -15.78
CA ALA A 199 4.19 17.96 -15.03
C ALA A 199 3.54 19.35 -15.15
N ALA A 200 3.10 19.73 -16.35
CA ALA A 200 2.40 21.00 -16.60
C ALA A 200 1.11 21.09 -15.78
N ARG A 201 0.26 20.04 -15.79
CA ARG A 201 -0.95 19.97 -14.95
C ARG A 201 -0.66 20.11 -13.46
N ALA A 202 0.47 19.57 -13.00
CA ALA A 202 0.88 19.74 -11.61
C ALA A 202 1.20 21.21 -11.29
N LEU A 203 1.92 21.91 -12.18
CA LEU A 203 2.22 23.33 -12.05
C LEU A 203 0.95 24.19 -12.10
N GLU A 204 0.04 23.90 -13.03
CA GLU A 204 -1.25 24.60 -13.15
C GLU A 204 -2.07 24.52 -11.86
N ARG A 205 -2.18 23.32 -11.25
CA ARG A 205 -2.84 23.12 -9.96
C ARG A 205 -2.24 24.00 -8.86
N ARG A 206 -0.92 24.21 -8.85
CA ARG A 206 -0.25 25.07 -7.85
C ARG A 206 -0.53 26.56 -8.09
N LEU A 207 -0.55 26.97 -9.35
CA LEU A 207 -0.84 28.37 -9.72
C LEU A 207 -2.31 28.75 -9.49
N GLY A 208 -3.14 27.80 -9.06
CA GLY A 208 -4.56 28.07 -8.82
C GLY A 208 -5.35 28.22 -10.11
N PHE A 209 -4.78 27.80 -11.26
CA PHE A 209 -5.57 27.52 -12.45
C PHE A 209 -6.43 26.31 -12.12
N ARG A 210 -7.58 26.57 -11.51
CA ARG A 210 -8.67 25.61 -11.48
C ARG A 210 -9.08 25.43 -12.93
N MET A 211 -8.59 24.38 -13.56
CA MET A 211 -9.32 23.78 -14.66
C MET A 211 -10.62 23.32 -14.01
N ASP A 212 -11.69 24.08 -14.20
CA ASP A 212 -12.99 23.80 -13.61
C ASP A 212 -13.33 22.33 -13.87
N GLU A 213 -13.28 21.49 -12.82
CA GLU A 213 -13.72 20.09 -12.91
C GLU A 213 -15.19 20.00 -13.38
N GLU A 214 -15.94 21.09 -13.26
CA GLU A 214 -17.26 21.26 -13.88
C GLU A 214 -17.24 21.13 -15.42
N ALA A 215 -16.17 21.54 -16.11
CA ALA A 215 -16.06 21.38 -17.56
C ALA A 215 -15.82 19.92 -17.98
N ALA A 216 -15.12 19.13 -17.16
CA ALA A 216 -14.92 17.71 -17.41
C ALA A 216 -16.18 16.88 -17.09
N VAL A 217 -16.97 17.29 -16.09
CA VAL A 217 -18.29 16.70 -15.80
C VAL A 217 -19.34 17.11 -16.85
N ALA A 218 -19.20 18.28 -17.47
CA ALA A 218 -20.07 18.75 -18.56
C ALA A 218 -19.84 18.01 -19.89
N LEU A 219 -18.77 17.23 -20.02
CA LEU A 219 -18.56 16.29 -21.14
C LEU A 219 -19.08 14.88 -20.84
N LYS A 220 -20.00 14.70 -19.87
CA LYS A 220 -20.86 13.52 -19.91
C LYS A 220 -21.58 13.53 -21.25
N PRO A 221 -21.48 12.47 -22.07
CA PRO A 221 -22.23 12.39 -23.31
C PRO A 221 -23.69 12.69 -22.99
N LEU A 222 -24.26 13.66 -23.74
CA LEU A 222 -25.68 13.98 -23.64
C LEU A 222 -26.44 12.66 -23.60
N PRO A 223 -27.42 12.50 -22.68
CA PRO A 223 -28.27 11.32 -22.69
C PRO A 223 -28.75 11.14 -24.12
N LYS A 224 -28.55 9.94 -24.67
CA LYS A 224 -29.06 9.59 -26.00
C LYS A 224 -30.49 10.14 -26.05
N PRO A 225 -30.85 10.94 -27.07
CA PRO A 225 -32.21 11.42 -27.19
C PRO A 225 -33.14 10.21 -27.06
N PRO A 226 -34.25 10.32 -26.32
CA PRO A 226 -35.21 9.23 -26.18
C PRO A 226 -35.48 8.70 -27.59
N ASP A 227 -35.26 7.40 -27.77
CA ASP A 227 -35.36 6.74 -29.07
C ASP A 227 -36.59 7.27 -29.79
N CYS A 228 -36.37 7.94 -30.94
CA CYS A 228 -37.48 8.24 -31.84
C CYS A 228 -38.23 6.91 -32.04
N PRO A 229 -39.56 6.87 -31.87
CA PRO A 229 -40.30 5.63 -32.03
C PRO A 229 -40.10 5.13 -33.46
N GLU A 230 -39.19 4.16 -33.61
CA GLU A 230 -39.07 3.35 -34.79
C GLU A 230 -40.45 2.75 -35.03
N THR A 231 -41.07 3.18 -36.13
CA THR A 231 -42.31 2.60 -36.62
C THR A 231 -41.94 1.24 -37.21
N LEU A 232 -41.64 0.28 -36.33
CA LEU A 232 -41.22 -1.06 -36.69
C LEU A 232 -42.47 -1.94 -36.85
N VAL A 233 -42.67 -2.34 -38.10
CA VAL A 233 -43.67 -3.30 -38.57
C VAL A 233 -43.63 -4.56 -37.71
N LYS A 234 -44.79 -4.91 -37.14
CA LYS A 234 -44.99 -6.13 -36.34
C LYS A 234 -44.79 -7.39 -37.20
N LEU A 235 -43.98 -8.33 -36.72
CA LEU A 235 -44.07 -9.76 -37.04
C LEU A 235 -44.15 -10.57 -35.72
N PRO A 236 -44.92 -11.68 -35.69
CA PRO A 236 -45.44 -12.25 -34.45
C PRO A 236 -44.54 -13.31 -33.77
N SER A 237 -44.42 -13.16 -32.45
CA SER A 237 -44.68 -14.11 -31.35
C SER A 237 -44.35 -15.60 -31.48
N ALA A 238 -43.48 -16.06 -30.56
CA ALA A 238 -43.59 -17.33 -29.80
C ALA A 238 -42.90 -17.10 -28.43
N LYS A 239 -43.61 -17.01 -27.29
CA LYS A 239 -43.95 -18.08 -26.32
C LYS A 239 -42.77 -18.99 -25.97
N ALA A 240 -42.42 -19.36 -24.73
CA ALA A 240 -42.87 -19.15 -23.34
C ALA A 240 -41.73 -19.74 -22.46
N SER A 241 -41.49 -19.34 -21.21
CA SER A 241 -41.93 -20.04 -19.97
C SER A 241 -40.79 -19.85 -18.94
N GLU A 242 -40.96 -18.99 -17.93
CA GLU A 242 -41.29 -19.30 -16.52
C GLU A 242 -40.28 -20.18 -15.76
N ARG A 243 -39.68 -19.66 -14.69
CA ARG A 243 -40.08 -19.94 -13.28
C ARG A 243 -39.13 -19.30 -12.26
N PHE A 244 -39.68 -18.39 -11.46
CA PHE A 244 -39.19 -17.97 -10.15
C PHE A 244 -39.98 -18.75 -9.09
N SER A 245 -39.31 -19.26 -8.05
CA SER A 245 -39.96 -19.63 -6.78
C SER A 245 -39.08 -19.21 -5.61
N ALA A 246 -39.65 -18.33 -4.78
CA ALA A 246 -39.23 -18.04 -3.42
C ALA A 246 -39.74 -19.14 -2.48
N ALA A 247 -39.02 -19.39 -1.38
CA ALA A 247 -39.60 -19.98 -0.17
C ALA A 247 -38.81 -19.53 1.06
N THR A 248 -39.46 -18.65 1.81
CA THR A 248 -39.16 -18.26 3.19
C THR A 248 -39.60 -19.37 4.14
N THR A 249 -38.76 -19.78 5.08
CA THR A 249 -39.17 -20.62 6.21
C THR A 249 -38.74 -19.98 7.53
N LEU A 250 -39.74 -19.51 8.27
CA LEU A 250 -39.69 -19.31 9.72
C LEU A 250 -39.43 -20.65 10.43
N ARG A 251 -38.58 -20.63 11.45
CA ARG A 251 -38.60 -21.61 12.53
C ARG A 251 -38.45 -20.93 13.88
N ASP A 252 -39.53 -21.01 14.65
CA ASP A 252 -39.55 -20.88 16.09
C ASP A 252 -38.86 -22.08 16.74
N GLY A 253 -38.12 -21.82 17.83
CA GLY A 253 -37.47 -22.84 18.64
C GLY A 253 -37.15 -22.31 20.03
N HIS A 254 -38.06 -22.55 20.98
CA HIS A 254 -37.84 -22.44 22.41
C HIS A 254 -36.74 -23.40 22.90
N GLY A 255 -35.96 -22.96 23.90
CA GLY A 255 -35.05 -23.81 24.65
C GLY A 255 -34.50 -23.12 25.90
N HIS A 256 -35.09 -23.43 27.05
CA HIS A 256 -34.61 -23.06 28.39
C HIS A 256 -33.22 -23.64 28.70
N GLY A 257 -32.43 -22.90 29.49
CA GLY A 257 -31.22 -23.44 30.13
C GLY A 257 -30.52 -22.42 31.03
N CYS A 258 -30.97 -22.32 32.29
CA CYS A 258 -30.23 -21.64 33.35
C CYS A 258 -28.97 -22.44 33.70
N VAL A 259 -27.79 -21.84 33.62
CA VAL A 259 -26.57 -22.35 34.28
C VAL A 259 -25.90 -21.19 35.02
N ASN A 260 -25.84 -21.32 36.34
CA ASN A 260 -25.08 -20.45 37.23
C ASN A 260 -23.58 -20.56 36.89
N HIS A 261 -22.96 -19.48 36.40
CA HIS A 261 -21.51 -19.40 36.31
C HIS A 261 -20.95 -18.52 37.44
N MET A 262 -20.14 -19.16 38.28
CA MET A 262 -19.34 -18.55 39.34
C MET A 262 -18.54 -17.35 38.84
N GLN A 263 -18.62 -16.25 39.60
CA GLN A 263 -17.79 -15.07 39.45
C GLN A 263 -16.33 -15.41 39.84
N HIS A 264 -15.49 -15.70 38.85
CA HIS A 264 -14.04 -15.54 39.01
C HIS A 264 -13.70 -14.06 38.79
N ARG A 265 -13.17 -13.42 39.83
CA ARG A 265 -12.53 -12.10 39.72
C ARG A 265 -11.39 -12.19 38.70
N PRO A 266 -11.39 -11.42 37.60
CA PRO A 266 -10.25 -11.38 36.71
C PRO A 266 -9.09 -10.71 37.46
N THR A 267 -8.00 -11.44 37.62
CA THR A 267 -6.70 -10.84 37.92
C THR A 267 -6.38 -9.86 36.79
N ALA A 268 -5.99 -8.65 37.14
CA ALA A 268 -5.66 -7.60 36.18
C ALA A 268 -4.49 -8.07 35.30
N GLN A 269 -4.80 -8.64 34.13
CA GLN A 269 -3.81 -8.94 33.11
C GLN A 269 -3.31 -7.61 32.55
N ARG A 270 -2.00 -7.40 32.63
CA ARG A 270 -1.33 -6.25 32.00
C ARG A 270 -1.65 -6.28 30.51
N ALA A 271 -2.19 -5.18 29.99
CA ALA A 271 -2.42 -5.05 28.57
C ALA A 271 -1.08 -5.23 27.83
N PRO A 272 -1.02 -6.05 26.75
CA PRO A 272 0.20 -6.24 25.99
C PRO A 272 0.67 -4.89 25.41
N SER A 273 1.97 -4.67 25.44
CA SER A 273 2.61 -3.55 24.77
C SER A 273 2.37 -3.61 23.26
N PHE A 274 2.50 -2.46 22.59
CA PHE A 274 2.30 -2.38 21.14
C PHE A 274 3.24 -3.32 20.37
N ALA A 275 4.48 -3.50 20.84
CA ALA A 275 5.43 -4.45 20.25
C ALA A 275 4.99 -5.91 20.42
N GLU A 276 4.51 -6.29 21.62
CA GLU A 276 3.94 -7.63 21.87
C GLU A 276 2.69 -7.89 21.01
N HIS A 277 1.87 -6.86 20.78
CA HIS A 277 0.69 -6.95 19.92
C HIS A 277 1.06 -7.14 18.44
N LEU A 278 2.10 -6.44 17.95
CA LEU A 278 2.60 -6.61 16.59
C LEU A 278 3.28 -7.97 16.37
N LEU A 279 4.04 -8.47 17.36
CA LEU A 279 4.62 -9.82 17.34
C LEU A 279 3.56 -10.91 17.31
N ALA A 280 2.53 -10.80 18.17
CA ALA A 280 1.46 -11.78 18.24
C ALA A 280 0.63 -11.86 16.94
N MET A 281 0.51 -10.76 16.20
CA MET A 281 -0.26 -10.74 14.95
C MET A 281 0.55 -11.12 13.70
N TYR A 282 1.87 -10.90 13.71
CA TYR A 282 2.67 -10.93 12.48
C TYR A 282 4.04 -11.60 12.61
N GLY A 283 4.36 -12.20 13.76
CA GLY A 283 5.68 -12.79 14.05
C GLY A 283 6.19 -13.73 12.96
N ASP A 284 5.31 -14.55 12.39
CA ASP A 284 5.67 -15.54 11.35
C ASP A 284 5.83 -14.94 9.94
N ASN A 285 5.37 -13.70 9.72
CA ASN A 285 5.36 -13.05 8.40
C ASN A 285 6.45 -11.99 8.23
N TYR A 286 7.27 -11.72 9.25
CA TYR A 286 8.37 -10.77 9.15
C TYR A 286 9.68 -11.46 8.76
N PRO A 287 10.56 -10.78 7.99
CA PRO A 287 11.96 -11.16 7.89
C PRO A 287 12.55 -11.32 9.30
N PRO A 288 13.39 -12.35 9.57
CA PRO A 288 13.91 -12.64 10.91
C PRO A 288 14.59 -11.46 11.62
N SER A 289 15.13 -10.50 10.85
CA SER A 289 15.74 -9.26 11.37
C SER A 289 14.71 -8.29 11.96
N ILE A 290 13.50 -8.23 11.42
CA ILE A 290 12.42 -7.35 11.90
C ILE A 290 11.69 -8.01 13.08
N ALA A 291 11.49 -9.33 13.05
CA ALA A 291 10.97 -10.07 14.19
C ALA A 291 11.85 -9.88 15.44
N ARG A 292 13.17 -10.05 15.28
CA ARG A 292 14.15 -9.79 16.37
C ARG A 292 14.14 -8.37 16.90
N TYR A 293 13.91 -7.38 16.04
CA TYR A 293 13.78 -5.99 16.47
C TYR A 293 12.57 -5.80 17.39
N PHE A 294 11.40 -6.35 17.01
CA PHE A 294 10.22 -6.26 17.87
C PHE A 294 10.34 -7.09 19.15
N GLU A 295 11.05 -8.23 19.11
CA GLU A 295 11.33 -9.04 20.30
C GLU A 295 12.19 -8.27 21.30
N ALA A 296 13.26 -7.63 20.84
CA ALA A 296 14.13 -6.79 21.69
C ALA A 296 13.36 -5.60 22.29
N VAL A 297 12.51 -4.94 21.49
CA VAL A 297 11.66 -3.83 21.96
C VAL A 297 10.61 -4.30 22.96
N ALA A 298 9.99 -5.47 22.74
CA ALA A 298 9.03 -6.07 23.67
C ALA A 298 9.67 -6.51 24.98
N ALA A 299 10.91 -7.02 24.92
CA ALA A 299 11.70 -7.41 26.09
C ALA A 299 12.25 -6.21 26.88
N GLY A 300 12.12 -4.98 26.35
CA GLY A 300 12.67 -3.78 26.97
C GLY A 300 14.20 -3.72 26.91
N GLU A 301 14.81 -4.46 25.99
CA GLU A 301 16.25 -4.45 25.79
C GLU A 301 16.66 -3.13 25.11
N ALA A 302 17.63 -2.44 25.70
CA ALA A 302 18.25 -1.30 25.05
C ALA A 302 19.04 -1.82 23.84
N LEU A 303 18.61 -1.45 22.63
CA LEU A 303 19.36 -1.75 21.42
C LEU A 303 20.65 -0.91 21.42
N ASP A 304 21.75 -1.51 21.86
CA ASP A 304 23.09 -0.95 21.69
C ASP A 304 23.40 -0.90 20.20
N GLY A 305 23.33 0.31 19.62
CA GLY A 305 23.56 0.56 18.21
C GLY A 305 25.03 0.40 17.81
N ARG A 306 25.47 -0.83 17.57
CA ARG A 306 26.68 -1.15 16.79
C ARG A 306 26.33 -1.76 15.45
#